data_AF-C6Q314-F1
#
_entry.id   AF-C6Q314-F1
#
_cell.length_a   1.000
_cell.length_b   1.000
_cell.length_c   1.000
_cell.angle_alpha   90.00
_cell.angle_beta   90.00
_cell.angle_gamma   90.00
#
_symmetry.space_group_name_H-M   'P 1'
#
loop_
_entity.id
_entity.type
_entity.pdbx_description
1 polymer ?
#
loop_
_entity_poly.entity_id
_entity_poly.type
_entity_poly.pdbx_seq_one_letter_code
_entity_poly.pdbx_strand_id
1 'polypeptide(L)'
;MQYMKLKMVIKFLKGYRPTESNVVYSISPSGKNMIVYDDKVQGIILMDINGNKQDISNMQYTASDGTVITKNAQLSAQPNYVWCSSPRFIDENNVAYISQLPWLGKTTKYVWIETIANKNQMLVQNVPESEDIKFDKLTDKGLTVISGGKTLFLTSDGNVSE
;
A
#
# COMPACT_ATOMS: atom_id res chain seq x y z
N MET A 1 -18.44 -4.46 -16.99
CA MET A 1 -17.37 -4.24 -15.99
C MET A 1 -17.46 -5.16 -14.76
N GLN A 2 -18.63 -5.34 -14.13
CA GLN A 2 -18.78 -6.19 -12.93
C GLN A 2 -18.37 -7.67 -13.13
N TYR A 3 -18.61 -8.22 -14.32
CA TYR A 3 -18.27 -9.60 -14.67
C TYR A 3 -16.75 -9.90 -14.73
N MET A 4 -15.93 -8.92 -15.15
CA MET A 4 -14.46 -9.10 -15.18
C MET A 4 -13.85 -9.03 -13.77
N LYS A 5 -14.33 -8.13 -12.90
CA LYS A 5 -13.93 -8.06 -11.48
C LYS A 5 -14.16 -9.41 -10.79
N LEU A 6 -15.33 -10.03 -11.02
CA LEU A 6 -15.69 -11.31 -10.42
C LEU A 6 -14.83 -12.48 -10.95
N LYS A 7 -14.55 -12.54 -12.26
CA LYS A 7 -13.66 -13.58 -12.84
C LYS A 7 -12.23 -13.49 -12.33
N MET A 8 -11.70 -12.28 -12.14
CA MET A 8 -10.36 -12.05 -11.61
C MET A 8 -10.25 -12.56 -10.16
N VAL A 9 -11.19 -12.17 -9.30
CA VAL A 9 -11.26 -12.62 -7.90
C VAL A 9 -11.44 -14.15 -7.82
N ILE A 10 -12.28 -14.74 -8.67
CA ILE A 10 -12.47 -16.20 -8.71
C ILE A 10 -11.22 -16.94 -9.21
N LYS A 11 -10.51 -16.44 -10.24
CA LYS A 11 -9.24 -17.04 -10.71
C LYS A 11 -8.17 -16.96 -9.61
N PHE A 12 -8.16 -15.89 -8.84
CA PHE A 12 -7.27 -15.68 -7.69
C PHE A 12 -7.57 -16.65 -6.53
N LEU A 13 -8.82 -16.75 -6.08
CA LEU A 13 -9.23 -17.66 -4.99
C LEU A 13 -9.01 -19.15 -5.33
N LYS A 14 -8.96 -19.51 -6.61
CA LYS A 14 -8.66 -20.89 -7.05
C LYS A 14 -7.18 -21.27 -6.93
N GLY A 15 -6.26 -20.31 -7.03
CA GLY A 15 -4.81 -20.54 -6.94
C GLY A 15 -4.16 -20.11 -5.62
N TYR A 16 -4.81 -19.20 -4.90
CA TYR A 16 -4.41 -18.74 -3.58
C TYR A 16 -5.45 -19.25 -2.59
N ARG A 17 -5.12 -20.30 -1.82
CA ARG A 17 -5.91 -20.68 -0.64
C ARG A 17 -5.45 -19.74 0.47
N PRO A 18 -6.22 -18.72 0.86
CA PRO A 18 -5.84 -17.90 2.00
C PRO A 18 -5.97 -18.82 3.21
N THR A 19 -4.83 -19.29 3.73
CA THR A 19 -4.79 -19.92 5.03
C THR A 19 -4.97 -18.80 6.05
N GLU A 20 -6.24 -18.52 6.37
CA GLU A 20 -6.70 -17.78 7.54
C GLU A 20 -6.11 -16.37 7.75
N SER A 21 -6.02 -15.53 6.70
CA SER A 21 -5.78 -14.10 6.89
C SER A 21 -6.68 -13.21 6.04
N ASN A 22 -6.96 -12.01 6.57
CA ASN A 22 -7.71 -10.94 5.94
C ASN A 22 -6.91 -10.41 4.74
N VAL A 23 -7.01 -11.07 3.59
CA VAL A 23 -6.33 -10.62 2.36
C VAL A 23 -6.87 -9.24 1.98
N VAL A 24 -6.04 -8.22 2.17
CA VAL A 24 -6.34 -6.86 1.70
C VAL A 24 -5.98 -6.80 0.22
N TYR A 25 -6.94 -6.42 -0.62
CA TYR A 25 -6.70 -6.24 -2.05
C TYR A 25 -7.20 -4.87 -2.52
N SER A 26 -6.66 -4.42 -3.66
CA SER A 26 -7.10 -3.20 -4.34
C SER A 26 -7.08 -3.45 -5.85
N ILE A 27 -8.07 -2.94 -6.57
CA ILE A 27 -8.16 -3.08 -8.03
C ILE A 27 -7.91 -1.70 -8.64
N SER A 28 -7.03 -1.63 -9.64
CA SER A 28 -6.74 -0.41 -10.40
C SER A 28 -8.01 0.18 -11.01
N PRO A 29 -8.07 1.50 -11.26
CA PRO A 29 -9.26 2.14 -11.83
C PRO A 29 -9.79 1.47 -13.11
N SER A 30 -8.88 1.07 -14.00
CA SER A 30 -9.17 0.37 -15.26
C SER A 30 -9.58 -1.09 -15.08
N GLY A 31 -9.33 -1.66 -13.90
CA GLY A 31 -9.54 -3.07 -13.60
C GLY A 31 -8.53 -4.00 -14.27
N LYS A 32 -7.42 -3.48 -14.81
CA LYS A 32 -6.38 -4.28 -15.48
C LYS A 32 -5.38 -4.90 -14.52
N ASN A 33 -5.17 -4.23 -13.39
CA ASN A 33 -4.26 -4.65 -12.34
C ASN A 33 -4.96 -4.80 -10.99
N MET A 34 -4.44 -5.69 -10.16
CA MET A 34 -4.83 -5.91 -8.78
C MET A 34 -3.60 -5.94 -7.88
N ILE A 35 -3.73 -5.35 -6.71
CA ILE A 35 -2.78 -5.49 -5.60
C ILE A 35 -3.32 -6.54 -4.64
N VAL A 36 -2.42 -7.41 -4.20
CA VAL A 36 -2.65 -8.37 -3.13
C VAL A 36 -1.63 -8.10 -2.03
N TYR A 37 -2.12 -7.89 -0.81
CA TYR A 37 -1.30 -7.70 0.37
C TYR A 37 -1.25 -8.98 1.20
N ASP A 38 -0.02 -9.39 1.55
CA ASP A 38 0.24 -10.43 2.54
C ASP A 38 0.68 -9.75 3.84
N ASP A 39 -0.16 -9.86 4.87
CA ASP A 39 0.04 -9.24 6.17
C ASP A 39 1.16 -9.90 6.98
N LYS A 40 1.42 -11.20 6.77
CA LYS A 40 2.45 -11.94 7.51
C LYS A 40 3.85 -11.47 7.15
N VAL A 41 4.07 -11.17 5.87
CA VAL A 41 5.39 -10.73 5.36
C VAL A 41 5.42 -9.24 4.99
N GLN A 42 4.30 -8.54 5.20
CA GLN A 42 4.07 -7.16 4.77
C GLN A 42 4.56 -6.97 3.33
N GLY A 43 3.97 -7.74 2.42
CA GLY A 43 4.35 -7.81 1.01
C GLY A 43 3.22 -7.31 0.11
N ILE A 44 3.59 -6.63 -0.97
CA ILE A 44 2.66 -6.08 -1.96
C ILE A 44 2.95 -6.72 -3.31
N ILE A 45 2.02 -7.55 -3.78
CA ILE A 45 2.11 -8.19 -5.09
C ILE A 45 1.14 -7.53 -6.06
N LEU A 46 1.68 -7.02 -7.16
CA LEU A 46 0.92 -6.57 -8.32
C LEU A 46 0.64 -7.75 -9.25
N MET A 47 -0.60 -7.84 -9.73
CA MET A 47 -1.02 -8.86 -10.69
C MET A 47 -1.82 -8.24 -11.83
N ASP A 48 -1.58 -8.66 -13.06
CA ASP A 48 -2.37 -8.25 -14.23
C ASP A 48 -3.49 -9.25 -14.58
N ILE A 49 -4.33 -8.90 -15.56
CA ILE A 49 -5.40 -9.78 -16.08
C ILE A 49 -4.91 -11.10 -16.67
N ASN A 50 -3.66 -11.18 -17.11
CA ASN A 50 -3.06 -12.38 -17.68
C ASN A 50 -2.57 -13.33 -16.57
N GLY A 51 -2.41 -12.82 -15.35
CA GLY A 51 -1.89 -13.55 -14.20
C GLY A 51 -0.38 -13.37 -14.02
N ASN A 52 0.25 -12.43 -14.73
CA ASN A 52 1.62 -12.03 -14.47
C ASN A 52 1.69 -11.40 -13.09
N LYS A 53 2.77 -11.66 -12.36
CA LYS A 53 2.98 -11.18 -10.98
C LYS A 53 4.26 -10.38 -10.90
N GLN A 54 4.22 -9.30 -10.13
CA GLN A 54 5.39 -8.48 -9.81
C GLN A 54 5.36 -8.15 -8.33
N ASP A 55 6.48 -8.35 -7.63
CA ASP A 55 6.65 -7.83 -6.29
C ASP A 55 6.98 -6.33 -6.36
N ILE A 56 6.08 -5.53 -5.82
CA ILE A 56 6.16 -4.07 -5.71
C ILE A 56 6.28 -3.64 -4.25
N SER A 57 6.84 -4.49 -3.39
CA SER A 57 7.15 -4.10 -2.02
C SER A 57 8.38 -3.19 -2.00
N ASN A 58 8.36 -2.16 -1.16
CA ASN A 58 9.59 -1.49 -0.76
C ASN A 58 10.47 -2.46 0.07
N MET A 59 11.65 -2.83 -0.41
CA MET A 59 12.51 -3.82 0.25
C MET A 59 13.54 -3.20 1.21
N GLN A 60 13.83 -1.91 1.06
CA GLN A 60 14.76 -1.19 1.92
C GLN A 60 14.43 0.30 2.01
N TYR A 61 14.73 0.90 3.15
CA TYR A 61 14.68 2.33 3.35
C TYR A 61 16.09 2.86 3.54
N THR A 62 16.43 3.95 2.84
CA THR A 62 17.70 4.67 3.05
C THR A 62 17.37 5.95 3.81
N ALA A 63 17.85 6.04 5.04
CA ALA A 63 17.68 7.23 5.86
C ALA A 63 18.49 8.41 5.31
N SER A 64 18.18 9.62 5.77
CA SER A 64 18.84 10.85 5.32
C SER A 64 20.34 10.89 5.62
N ASP A 65 20.80 10.12 6.62
CA ASP A 65 22.22 9.95 6.96
C ASP A 65 22.93 8.86 6.13
N GLY A 66 22.22 8.24 5.18
CA GLY A 66 22.74 7.16 4.32
C GLY A 66 22.60 5.76 4.92
N THR A 67 22.08 5.61 6.15
CA THR A 67 21.84 4.30 6.75
C THR A 67 20.79 3.53 5.95
N VAL A 68 21.15 2.31 5.52
CA VAL A 68 20.24 1.41 4.82
C VAL A 68 19.62 0.42 5.80
N ILE A 69 18.30 0.43 5.89
CA ILE A 69 17.51 -0.50 6.70
C ILE A 69 16.76 -1.42 5.74
N THR A 70 16.94 -2.74 5.87
CA THR A 70 16.19 -3.71 5.05
C THR A 70 14.91 -4.11 5.74
N LYS A 71 13.84 -4.34 4.97
CA LYS A 71 12.54 -4.80 5.47
C LYS A 71 12.68 -6.04 6.36
N ASN A 72 13.40 -7.05 5.87
CA ASN A 72 13.52 -8.33 6.55
C ASN A 72 14.26 -8.19 7.88
N ALA A 73 15.33 -7.39 7.94
CA ALA A 73 16.05 -7.15 9.18
C ALA A 73 15.16 -6.43 10.20
N GLN A 74 14.43 -5.39 9.77
CA GLN A 74 13.55 -4.63 10.64
C GLN A 74 12.40 -5.47 11.19
N LEU A 75 11.73 -6.25 10.34
CA LEU A 75 10.62 -7.12 10.77
C LEU A 75 11.09 -8.31 11.62
N SER A 76 12.33 -8.79 11.41
CA SER A 76 12.91 -9.81 12.29
C SER A 76 13.22 -9.26 13.68
N ALA A 77 13.74 -8.03 13.76
CA ALA A 77 14.08 -7.38 15.02
C ALA A 77 12.85 -6.83 15.76
N GLN A 78 11.84 -6.37 15.03
CA GLN A 78 10.63 -5.75 15.56
C GLN A 78 9.40 -6.28 14.80
N PRO A 79 8.88 -7.48 15.14
CA PRO A 79 7.78 -8.13 14.41
C PRO A 79 6.48 -7.31 14.34
N ASN A 80 6.26 -6.43 15.31
CA ASN A 80 5.09 -5.55 15.36
C ASN A 80 5.27 -4.26 14.53
N TYR A 81 6.45 -4.04 13.95
CA TYR A 81 6.72 -2.86 13.13
C TYR A 81 5.90 -2.91 11.84
N VAL A 82 5.23 -1.83 11.49
CA VAL A 82 4.47 -1.70 10.24
C VAL A 82 5.38 -1.10 9.17
N TRP A 83 6.04 -1.98 8.42
CA TRP A 83 6.81 -1.62 7.23
C TRP A 83 5.92 -1.14 6.11
N CYS A 84 4.85 -1.87 5.82
CA CYS A 84 3.79 -1.42 4.93
C CYS A 84 2.48 -2.13 5.29
N SER A 85 1.36 -1.43 5.13
CA SER A 85 0.03 -2.02 5.28
C SER A 85 -0.99 -1.30 4.41
N SER A 86 -2.13 -1.96 4.21
CA SER A 86 -3.30 -1.41 3.53
C SER A 86 -3.02 -0.78 2.16
N PRO A 87 -2.29 -1.44 1.24
CA PRO A 87 -1.99 -0.83 -0.05
C PRO A 87 -3.27 -0.61 -0.89
N ARG A 88 -3.32 0.54 -1.56
CA ARG A 88 -4.44 0.99 -2.40
C ARG A 88 -3.93 1.71 -3.64
N PHE A 89 -4.53 1.42 -4.79
CA PHE A 89 -4.32 2.25 -5.97
C PHE A 89 -4.83 3.68 -5.73
N ILE A 90 -4.03 4.67 -6.12
CA ILE A 90 -4.44 6.07 -6.24
C ILE A 90 -4.76 6.39 -7.71
N ASP A 91 -4.03 5.77 -8.63
CA ASP A 91 -4.30 5.77 -10.08
C ASP A 91 -3.81 4.43 -10.69
N GLU A 92 -3.54 4.38 -12.00
CA GLU A 92 -3.04 3.16 -12.67
C GLU A 92 -1.59 2.79 -12.32
N ASN A 93 -0.80 3.77 -11.87
CA ASN A 93 0.66 3.67 -11.77
C ASN A 93 1.17 3.83 -10.33
N ASN A 94 0.33 4.32 -9.42
CA ASN A 94 0.72 4.71 -8.08
C ASN A 94 -0.12 4.01 -7.01
N VAL A 95 0.56 3.55 -5.96
CA VAL A 95 -0.01 2.83 -4.84
C VAL A 95 0.29 3.58 -3.56
N ALA A 96 -0.73 3.94 -2.79
CA ALA A 96 -0.55 4.40 -1.43
C ALA A 96 -0.47 3.21 -0.47
N TYR A 97 0.36 3.32 0.56
CA TYR A 97 0.40 2.39 1.68
C TYR A 97 0.70 3.13 2.99
N ILE A 98 0.43 2.47 4.12
CA ILE A 98 0.65 3.02 5.46
C ILE A 98 1.91 2.40 6.05
N SER A 99 2.79 3.21 6.63
CA SER A 99 4.07 2.76 7.21
C SER A 99 4.44 3.53 8.47
N GLN A 100 5.25 2.93 9.33
CA GLN A 100 5.96 3.62 10.41
C GLN A 100 7.27 4.28 9.93
N LEU A 101 7.67 4.06 8.66
CA LEU A 101 8.80 4.77 8.06
C LEU A 101 8.49 6.28 7.96
N PRO A 102 9.52 7.14 8.07
CA PRO A 102 10.94 6.83 8.31
C PRO A 102 11.32 6.57 9.79
N TRP A 103 10.39 6.67 10.74
CA TRP A 103 10.72 6.67 12.17
C TRP A 103 10.70 5.26 12.78
N LEU A 104 11.88 4.67 12.90
CA LEU A 104 12.05 3.39 13.60
C LEU A 104 11.72 3.52 15.10
N GLY A 105 11.09 2.48 15.67
CA GLY A 105 10.78 2.41 17.10
C GLY A 105 9.64 3.32 17.57
N LYS A 106 8.89 3.93 16.64
CA LYS A 106 7.67 4.69 16.93
C LYS A 106 6.43 3.90 16.51
N THR A 107 5.31 4.15 17.19
CA THR A 107 4.00 3.56 16.86
C THR A 107 3.24 4.36 15.81
N THR A 108 3.51 5.67 15.72
CA THR A 108 2.96 6.61 14.75
C THR A 108 3.18 6.15 13.31
N LYS A 109 2.14 6.30 12.48
CA LYS A 109 2.14 5.89 11.08
C LYS A 109 1.99 7.09 10.16
N TYR A 110 2.36 6.86 8.92
CA TYR A 110 2.45 7.83 7.84
C TYR A 110 1.98 7.20 6.53
N VAL A 111 1.62 8.05 5.57
CA VAL A 111 1.21 7.62 4.23
C VAL A 111 2.38 7.77 3.27
N TRP A 112 2.62 6.72 2.49
CA TRP A 112 3.63 6.67 1.45
C TRP A 112 2.99 6.35 0.11
N ILE A 113 3.59 6.84 -0.97
CA ILE A 113 3.25 6.49 -2.35
C ILE A 113 4.42 5.76 -2.98
N GLU A 114 4.13 4.63 -3.61
CA GLU A 114 5.04 3.90 -4.50
C GLU A 114 4.59 4.05 -5.96
N THR A 115 5.49 4.50 -6.83
CA THR A 115 5.30 4.45 -8.28
C THR A 115 5.75 3.10 -8.82
N ILE A 116 4.81 2.33 -9.39
CA ILE A 116 5.01 0.93 -9.81
C ILE A 116 6.16 0.77 -10.81
N ALA A 117 6.25 1.67 -11.80
CA ALA A 117 7.15 1.50 -12.94
C ALA A 117 8.63 1.57 -12.56
N ASN A 118 8.99 2.38 -11.57
CA ASN A 118 10.37 2.64 -11.17
C ASN A 118 10.65 2.42 -9.68
N LYS A 119 9.64 1.96 -8.91
CA LYS A 119 9.71 1.75 -7.46
C LYS A 119 10.09 3.01 -6.67
N ASN A 120 9.84 4.19 -7.24
CA ASN A 120 10.07 5.44 -6.53
C ASN A 120 9.11 5.55 -5.34
N GLN A 121 9.61 6.07 -4.23
CA GLN A 121 8.90 6.16 -2.96
C GLN A 121 8.80 7.62 -2.53
N MET A 122 7.62 8.02 -2.04
CA MET A 122 7.39 9.37 -1.55
C MET A 122 6.60 9.34 -0.25
N LEU A 123 7.15 9.97 0.79
CA LEU A 123 6.41 10.26 2.01
C LEU A 123 5.41 11.40 1.73
N VAL A 124 4.12 11.13 1.91
CA VAL A 124 3.07 12.11 1.69
C VAL A 124 3.07 13.13 2.83
N GLN A 125 3.17 14.41 2.47
CA GLN A 125 3.13 15.52 3.41
C GLN A 125 1.68 15.91 3.71
N ASN A 126 1.45 16.63 4.81
CA ASN A 126 0.15 17.20 5.20
C ASN A 126 -0.96 16.19 5.52
N VAL A 127 -0.68 14.89 5.56
CA VAL A 127 -1.52 13.92 6.28
C VAL A 127 -1.12 13.98 7.76
N PRO A 128 -2.03 14.26 8.70
CA PRO A 128 -1.72 14.20 10.12
C PRO A 128 -1.15 12.82 10.48
N GLU A 129 -0.04 12.80 11.19
CA GLU A 129 0.53 11.56 11.70
C GLU A 129 -0.41 10.95 12.75
N SER A 130 -0.62 9.63 12.71
CA SER A 130 -1.58 8.97 13.59
C SER A 130 -1.26 7.50 13.77
N GLU A 131 -1.70 6.92 14.88
CA GLU A 131 -1.69 5.47 15.06
C GLU A 131 -2.81 4.77 14.27
N ASP A 132 -3.88 5.48 13.91
CA ASP A 132 -5.07 4.93 13.23
C ASP A 132 -5.34 5.64 11.90
N ILE A 133 -4.43 5.46 10.94
CA ILE A 133 -4.65 5.89 9.55
C ILE A 133 -5.47 4.83 8.82
N LYS A 134 -6.50 5.25 8.08
CA LYS A 134 -7.32 4.37 7.23
C LYS A 134 -7.43 4.91 5.82
N PHE A 135 -7.41 4.01 4.84
CA PHE A 135 -7.84 4.33 3.49
C PHE A 135 -9.26 3.81 3.27
N ASP A 136 -10.04 4.59 2.54
CA ASP A 136 -11.39 4.22 2.12
C ASP A 136 -11.46 4.16 0.58
N LYS A 137 -12.42 4.85 -0.03
CA LYS A 137 -12.69 4.82 -1.46
C LYS A 137 -11.74 5.71 -2.25
N LEU A 138 -11.47 5.30 -3.48
CA LEU A 138 -10.93 6.19 -4.51
C LEU A 138 -12.09 6.97 -5.13
N THR A 139 -11.95 8.29 -5.22
CA THR A 139 -12.96 9.22 -5.76
C THR A 139 -12.34 10.11 -6.83
N ASP A 140 -13.16 10.94 -7.48
CA ASP A 140 -12.69 11.96 -8.43
C ASP A 140 -11.77 13.01 -7.80
N LYS A 141 -11.79 13.16 -6.46
CA LYS A 141 -10.87 14.01 -5.72
C LYS A 141 -9.54 13.33 -5.34
N GLY A 142 -9.44 12.01 -5.52
CA GLY A 142 -8.33 11.19 -5.05
C GLY A 142 -8.74 10.11 -4.04
N LEU A 143 -7.74 9.43 -3.49
CA LEU A 143 -7.91 8.39 -2.48
C LEU A 143 -8.33 9.02 -1.15
N THR A 144 -9.45 8.58 -0.59
CA THR A 144 -9.90 9.02 0.73
C THR A 144 -8.98 8.47 1.82
N VAL A 145 -8.39 9.36 2.60
CA VAL A 145 -7.53 9.07 3.75
C VAL A 145 -8.20 9.63 5.01
N ILE A 146 -8.39 8.79 6.02
CA ILE A 146 -8.90 9.18 7.33
C ILE A 146 -7.72 9.15 8.29
N SER A 147 -7.35 10.31 8.84
CA SER A 147 -6.26 10.43 9.81
C SER A 147 -6.44 11.63 10.72
N GLY A 148 -6.10 11.49 12.00
CA GLY A 148 -6.14 12.61 12.96
C GLY A 148 -7.52 13.27 13.10
N GLY A 149 -8.60 12.50 12.94
CA GLY A 149 -9.98 12.99 12.96
C GLY A 149 -10.43 13.71 11.69
N LYS A 150 -9.60 13.77 10.64
CA LYS A 150 -9.90 14.41 9.36
C LYS A 150 -10.20 13.38 8.28
N THR A 151 -11.03 13.78 7.32
CA THR A 151 -11.19 13.08 6.03
C THR A 151 -10.47 13.90 4.98
N LEU A 152 -9.53 13.28 4.27
CA LEU A 152 -8.63 13.90 3.30
C LEU A 152 -8.73 13.18 1.96
N PHE A 153 -8.31 13.84 0.89
CA PHE A 153 -8.21 13.29 -0.45
C PHE A 153 -6.76 13.41 -0.94
N LEU A 154 -6.16 12.26 -1.26
CA LEU A 154 -4.79 12.13 -1.73
C LEU A 154 -4.73 11.87 -3.23
N THR A 155 -4.00 12.71 -3.96
CA THR A 155 -3.67 12.50 -5.37
C THR A 155 -2.29 11.88 -5.55
N SER A 156 -1.99 11.35 -6.74
CA SER A 156 -0.77 10.58 -6.99
C SER A 156 0.52 11.39 -6.99
N ASP A 157 0.43 12.71 -7.12
CA ASP A 157 1.52 13.66 -6.93
C ASP A 157 1.77 14.02 -5.46
N GLY A 158 1.02 13.43 -4.53
CA GLY A 158 1.19 13.64 -3.09
C GLY A 158 0.44 14.86 -2.55
N ASN A 159 -0.37 15.54 -3.36
CA ASN A 159 -1.22 16.61 -2.86
C ASN A 159 -2.36 16.06 -1.99
N VAL A 160 -2.67 16.83 -0.94
CA VAL A 160 -3.69 16.49 0.07
C VAL A 160 -4.66 17.65 0.22
N SER A 161 -5.96 17.37 0.10
CA SER A 161 -7.04 18.33 0.32
C SER A 161 -8.09 17.77 1.30
N GLU A 162 -8.84 18.65 1.96
CA GLU A 162 -10.03 18.31 2.77
C GLU A 162 -11.33 18.35 1.95
#